data_AF-A0A6N4QPL0-F1
#
_entry.id   AF-A0A6N4QPL0-F1
#
_cell.length_a   1.000
_cell.length_b   1.000
_cell.length_c   1.000
_cell.angle_alpha   90.00
_cell.angle_beta   90.00
_cell.angle_gamma   90.00
#
_symmetry.space_group_name_H-M   'P 1'
#
loop_
_entity.id
_entity.type
_entity.pdbx_description
1 polymer ?
#
loop_
_entity_poly.entity_id
_entity_poly.type
_entity_poly.pdbx_seq_one_letter_code
_entity_poly.pdbx_strand_id
1 'polypeptide(L)'
;MEILSILKGFFRKNRAIYVLLFGVYGSVFLLLFLNEEFGFPLLASKNPVLKTIATLCIYGTLMLFFYFHLPQKRRSRFAKRKLAGFLFVFWICMIVLEFLDLSHEKFLMYLQREWIYWSWKVAKQFVHFVPLLAIPLLYDFYRRKTDPVPFDKKKNPRYYPILILGLLIAAIGSFVPGFREFYPRAPLSNEQLLYHATWLTTLGFEIVYLSTFYFTEFFFRKFIIRYLSFAGRYHAVGMGALIYGMVHFEKPRGEILSSFFGGLLMGALSIRTHSIRGGLYAHIALAAGMEFFAGLYVWDKLF
;
A
#
# COMPACT_ATOMS: atom_id res chain seq x y z
N MET A 1 -11.81 -22.87 3.72
CA MET A 1 -11.39 -23.56 2.48
C MET A 1 -11.57 -22.74 1.19
N GLU A 2 -12.55 -21.82 1.11
CA GLU A 2 -12.83 -21.08 -0.13
C GLU A 2 -11.69 -20.16 -0.63
N ILE A 3 -11.08 -19.36 0.27
CA ILE A 3 -9.97 -18.46 -0.09
C ILE A 3 -8.77 -19.25 -0.61
N LEU A 4 -8.41 -20.34 0.08
CA LEU A 4 -7.31 -21.22 -0.34
C LEU A 4 -7.57 -21.82 -1.73
N SER A 5 -8.81 -22.21 -2.03
CA SER A 5 -9.19 -22.69 -3.36
C SER A 5 -9.05 -21.58 -4.43
N ILE A 6 -9.48 -20.36 -4.12
CA ILE A 6 -9.33 -19.20 -5.00
C ILE A 6 -7.85 -18.93 -5.32
N LEU A 7 -7.00 -18.91 -4.28
CA LEU A 7 -5.57 -18.66 -4.40
C LEU A 7 -4.85 -19.81 -5.12
N LYS A 8 -5.13 -21.08 -4.80
CA LYS A 8 -4.64 -22.26 -5.55
C LYS A 8 -5.01 -22.17 -7.03
N GLY A 9 -6.21 -21.68 -7.33
CA GLY A 9 -6.66 -21.45 -8.70
C GLY A 9 -5.92 -20.32 -9.44
N PHE A 10 -5.25 -19.41 -8.74
CA PHE A 10 -4.37 -18.39 -9.33
C PHE A 10 -2.92 -18.90 -9.42
N PHE A 11 -2.38 -19.37 -8.29
CA PHE A 11 -1.07 -20.02 -8.16
C PHE A 11 -1.13 -21.49 -8.57
N ARG A 12 -1.63 -21.76 -9.78
CA ARG A 12 -1.70 -23.12 -10.33
C ARG A 12 -0.28 -23.70 -10.43
N LYS A 13 -0.16 -25.03 -10.56
CA LYS A 13 1.13 -25.71 -10.83
C LYS A 13 1.64 -25.39 -12.24
N ASN A 14 2.03 -24.14 -12.48
CA ASN A 14 2.64 -23.67 -13.71
C ASN A 14 3.88 -22.86 -13.35
N ARG A 15 5.05 -23.44 -13.66
CA ARG A 15 6.37 -22.88 -13.33
C ARG A 15 6.56 -21.44 -13.83
N ALA A 16 6.02 -21.10 -14.99
CA ALA A 16 6.18 -19.76 -15.57
C ALA A 16 5.56 -18.66 -14.71
N ILE A 17 4.49 -18.97 -13.95
CA ILE A 17 3.87 -18.00 -13.03
C ILE A 17 4.84 -17.68 -11.89
N TYR A 18 5.47 -18.69 -11.31
CA TYR A 18 6.40 -18.51 -10.19
C TYR A 18 7.70 -17.83 -10.61
N VAL A 19 8.24 -18.20 -11.78
CA VAL A 19 9.41 -17.53 -12.36
C VAL A 19 9.12 -16.05 -12.57
N LEU A 20 7.94 -15.69 -13.06
CA LEU A 20 7.57 -14.29 -13.20
C LEU A 20 7.41 -13.58 -11.85
N LEU A 21 6.60 -14.12 -10.94
CA LEU A 21 6.24 -13.41 -9.71
C LEU A 21 7.41 -13.33 -8.71
N PHE A 22 8.11 -14.44 -8.48
CA PHE A 22 9.19 -14.52 -7.50
C PHE A 22 10.56 -14.35 -8.15
N GLY A 23 10.77 -14.91 -9.35
CA GLY A 23 12.04 -14.77 -10.05
C GLY A 23 12.25 -13.38 -10.62
N VAL A 24 11.28 -12.83 -11.35
CA VAL A 24 11.43 -11.52 -12.01
C VAL A 24 11.08 -10.39 -11.04
N TYR A 25 9.82 -10.25 -10.64
CA TYR A 25 9.40 -9.15 -9.76
C TYR A 25 9.98 -9.28 -8.35
N GLY A 26 10.05 -10.50 -7.81
CA GLY A 26 10.64 -10.76 -6.50
C GLY A 26 12.13 -10.42 -6.43
N SER A 27 12.92 -10.75 -7.46
CA SER A 27 14.34 -10.35 -7.47
C SER A 27 14.52 -8.84 -7.60
N VAL A 28 13.73 -8.16 -8.43
CA VAL A 28 13.76 -6.69 -8.52
C VAL A 28 13.42 -6.06 -7.16
N PHE A 29 12.36 -6.54 -6.50
CA PHE A 29 11.99 -6.08 -5.17
C PHE A 29 13.11 -6.32 -4.17
N LEU A 30 13.69 -7.53 -4.15
CA LEU A 30 14.75 -7.89 -3.21
C LEU A 30 16.01 -7.04 -3.43
N LEU A 31 16.40 -6.80 -4.68
CA LEU A 31 17.54 -5.94 -5.00
C LEU A 31 17.32 -4.51 -4.51
N LEU A 32 16.14 -3.94 -4.75
CA LEU A 32 15.79 -2.60 -4.26
C LEU A 32 15.76 -2.56 -2.74
N PHE A 33 15.13 -3.54 -2.09
CA PHE A 33 15.09 -3.65 -0.63
C PHE A 33 16.50 -3.72 -0.03
N LEU A 34 17.37 -4.60 -0.55
CA LEU A 34 18.73 -4.74 -0.04
C LEU A 34 19.54 -3.46 -0.24
N ASN A 35 19.34 -2.75 -1.36
CA ASN A 35 19.98 -1.46 -1.58
C ASN A 35 19.50 -0.38 -0.60
N GLU A 36 18.18 -0.25 -0.38
CA GLU A 36 17.63 0.74 0.55
C GLU A 36 18.04 0.45 2.00
N GLU A 37 18.16 -0.82 2.39
CA GLU A 37 18.42 -1.21 3.78
C GLU A 37 19.92 -1.27 4.13
N PHE A 38 20.75 -1.74 3.20
CA PHE A 38 22.17 -2.03 3.47
C PHE A 38 23.14 -1.32 2.52
N GLY A 39 22.63 -0.77 1.42
CA GLY A 39 23.41 -0.08 0.41
C GLY A 39 23.34 1.43 0.54
N PHE A 40 23.25 2.09 -0.61
CA PHE A 40 23.06 3.54 -0.67
C PHE A 40 21.57 3.83 -0.88
N PRO A 41 20.83 4.28 0.16
CA PRO A 41 19.39 4.48 0.06
C PRO A 41 19.09 5.56 -0.96
N LEU A 42 18.26 5.23 -1.95
CA LEU A 42 17.91 6.11 -3.05
C LEU A 42 16.54 6.74 -2.80
N LEU A 43 15.53 5.91 -2.53
CA LEU A 43 14.16 6.35 -2.24
C LEU A 43 14.04 6.88 -0.80
N ALA A 44 14.76 6.28 0.14
CA ALA A 44 14.85 6.74 1.53
C ALA A 44 15.98 7.77 1.76
N SER A 45 16.56 8.31 0.69
CA SER A 45 17.66 9.28 0.78
C SER A 45 17.24 10.56 1.53
N LYS A 46 18.08 11.01 2.47
CA LYS A 46 17.94 12.33 3.13
C LYS A 46 18.30 13.50 2.21
N ASN A 47 19.09 13.27 1.16
CA ASN A 47 19.40 14.28 0.15
C ASN A 47 18.18 14.44 -0.79
N PRO A 48 17.53 15.62 -0.83
CA PRO A 48 16.29 15.82 -1.57
C PRO A 48 16.49 15.75 -3.09
N VAL A 49 17.65 16.20 -3.60
CA VAL A 49 17.96 16.15 -5.04
C VAL A 49 18.11 14.69 -5.47
N LEU A 50 18.88 13.91 -4.71
CA LEU A 50 19.05 12.49 -4.98
C LEU A 50 17.72 11.74 -4.89
N LYS A 51 16.94 11.96 -3.83
CA LYS A 51 15.61 11.34 -3.67
C LYS A 51 14.70 11.67 -4.85
N THR A 52 14.68 12.93 -5.30
CA THR A 52 13.91 13.36 -6.47
C THR A 52 14.32 12.61 -7.74
N ILE A 53 15.62 12.60 -8.06
CA ILE A 53 16.13 11.91 -9.26
C ILE A 53 15.85 10.42 -9.16
N ALA A 54 16.11 9.79 -8.01
CA ALA A 54 15.87 8.39 -7.77
C ALA A 54 14.40 8.01 -7.96
N THR A 55 13.47 8.74 -7.34
CA THR A 55 12.02 8.50 -7.48
C THR A 55 11.57 8.57 -8.93
N LEU A 56 11.99 9.60 -9.67
CA LEU A 56 11.66 9.74 -11.09
C LEU A 56 12.21 8.56 -11.91
N CYS A 57 13.51 8.27 -11.76
CA CYS A 57 14.21 7.26 -12.56
C CYS A 57 13.77 5.84 -12.22
N ILE A 58 13.66 5.47 -10.94
CA ILE A 58 13.31 4.12 -10.51
C ILE A 58 11.88 3.79 -10.94
N TYR A 59 10.89 4.61 -10.55
CA TYR A 59 9.50 4.31 -10.93
C TYR A 59 9.30 4.35 -12.45
N GLY A 60 9.95 5.28 -13.16
CA GLY A 60 9.91 5.34 -14.62
C GLY A 60 10.50 4.08 -15.27
N THR A 61 11.66 3.64 -14.79
CA THR A 61 12.31 2.39 -15.23
C THR A 61 11.42 1.19 -14.99
N LEU A 62 10.73 1.11 -13.85
CA LEU A 62 9.80 0.01 -13.55
C LEU A 62 8.58 0.01 -14.48
N MET A 63 8.04 1.18 -14.86
CA MET A 63 6.96 1.26 -15.85
C MET A 63 7.40 0.81 -17.23
N LEU A 64 8.60 1.21 -17.67
CA LEU A 64 9.19 0.77 -18.94
C LEU A 64 9.48 -0.73 -18.90
N PHE A 65 10.11 -1.21 -17.84
CA PHE A 65 10.37 -2.62 -17.59
C PHE A 65 9.09 -3.45 -17.69
N PHE A 66 8.01 -3.02 -17.02
CA PHE A 66 6.71 -3.65 -17.13
C PHE A 66 6.24 -3.75 -18.58
N TYR A 67 6.28 -2.65 -19.33
CA TYR A 67 5.80 -2.60 -20.71
C TYR A 67 6.62 -3.46 -21.67
N PHE A 68 7.95 -3.44 -21.55
CA PHE A 68 8.86 -4.19 -22.42
C PHE A 68 8.93 -5.67 -22.07
N HIS A 69 8.67 -6.05 -20.82
CA HIS A 69 8.58 -7.46 -20.43
C HIS A 69 7.29 -8.13 -20.94
N LEU A 70 6.29 -7.35 -21.38
CA LEU A 70 5.07 -7.92 -21.97
C LEU A 70 5.37 -8.59 -23.33
N PRO A 71 4.81 -9.79 -23.58
CA PRO A 71 4.83 -10.40 -24.90
C PRO A 71 4.18 -9.49 -25.95
N GLN A 72 4.68 -9.50 -27.19
CA GLN A 72 4.24 -8.62 -28.27
C GLN A 72 2.71 -8.58 -28.45
N LYS A 73 2.04 -9.73 -28.41
CA LYS A 73 0.56 -9.83 -28.47
C LYS A 73 -0.13 -9.03 -27.35
N ARG A 74 0.42 -9.05 -26.13
CA ARG A 74 -0.15 -8.34 -24.98
C ARG A 74 0.14 -6.84 -25.05
N ARG A 75 1.37 -6.49 -25.46
CA ARG A 75 1.77 -5.09 -25.70
C ARG A 75 0.87 -4.42 -26.73
N SER A 76 0.60 -5.08 -27.86
CA SER A 76 -0.34 -4.58 -28.88
C SER A 76 -1.74 -4.36 -28.33
N ARG A 77 -2.29 -5.30 -27.53
CA ARG A 77 -3.61 -5.11 -26.88
C ARG A 77 -3.63 -3.92 -25.93
N PHE A 78 -2.56 -3.75 -25.16
CA PHE A 78 -2.42 -2.65 -24.20
C PHE A 78 -2.36 -1.29 -24.91
N ALA A 79 -1.61 -1.21 -26.01
CA ALA A 79 -1.54 -0.03 -26.87
C ALA A 79 -2.88 0.28 -27.55
N LYS A 80 -3.56 -0.72 -28.13
CA LYS A 80 -4.88 -0.56 -28.78
C LYS A 80 -5.94 -0.01 -27.84
N ARG A 81 -5.90 -0.38 -26.56
CA ARG A 81 -6.82 0.13 -25.51
C ARG A 81 -6.42 1.50 -24.97
N LYS A 82 -5.37 2.14 -25.50
CA LYS A 82 -4.76 3.39 -25.00
C LYS A 82 -4.33 3.30 -23.53
N LEU A 83 -4.03 2.09 -23.05
CA LEU A 83 -3.57 1.87 -21.66
C LEU A 83 -2.06 2.10 -21.51
N ALA A 84 -1.31 2.29 -22.59
CA ALA A 84 0.08 2.77 -22.46
C ALA A 84 0.14 4.11 -21.70
N GLY A 85 -0.81 5.01 -21.93
CA GLY A 85 -0.93 6.27 -21.18
C GLY A 85 -1.29 6.06 -19.70
N PHE A 86 -1.89 4.93 -19.32
CA PHE A 86 -2.12 4.59 -17.92
C PHE A 86 -0.79 4.44 -17.16
N LEU A 87 0.27 3.92 -17.80
CA LEU A 87 1.58 3.79 -17.15
C LEU A 87 2.19 5.16 -16.82
N PHE A 88 1.95 6.16 -17.67
CA PHE A 88 2.34 7.54 -17.39
C PHE A 88 1.56 8.11 -16.21
N VAL A 89 0.22 7.95 -16.19
CA VAL A 89 -0.60 8.37 -15.04
C VAL A 89 -0.16 7.66 -13.76
N PHE A 90 0.12 6.36 -13.84
CA PHE A 90 0.59 5.57 -12.71
C PHE A 90 1.95 6.06 -12.21
N TRP A 91 2.89 6.36 -13.10
CA TRP A 91 4.18 6.94 -12.73
C TRP A 91 4.03 8.28 -12.01
N ILE A 92 3.20 9.18 -12.54
CA ILE A 92 2.89 10.46 -11.90
C ILE A 92 2.25 10.24 -10.52
N CYS A 93 1.35 9.26 -10.37
CA CYS A 93 0.79 8.94 -9.06
C CYS A 93 1.88 8.56 -8.06
N MET A 94 2.87 7.74 -8.47
CA MET A 94 3.95 7.34 -7.56
C MET A 94 4.82 8.52 -7.15
N ILE A 95 5.11 9.44 -8.06
CA ILE A 95 5.85 10.66 -7.76
C ILE A 95 5.06 11.53 -6.78
N VAL A 96 3.77 11.75 -7.05
CA VAL A 96 2.91 12.53 -6.17
C VAL A 96 2.83 11.89 -4.78
N LEU A 97 2.65 10.57 -4.69
CA LEU A 97 2.59 9.89 -3.40
C LEU A 97 3.88 10.01 -2.58
N GLU A 98 5.04 10.04 -3.24
CA GLU A 98 6.33 10.15 -2.57
C GLU A 98 6.62 11.57 -2.05
N PHE A 99 6.20 12.61 -2.78
CA PHE A 99 6.55 14.00 -2.49
C PHE A 99 5.41 14.84 -1.94
N LEU A 100 4.20 14.30 -1.83
CA LEU A 100 3.06 15.04 -1.29
C LEU A 100 3.23 15.22 0.22
N ASP A 101 3.88 16.32 0.58
CA ASP A 101 3.89 16.85 1.93
C ASP A 101 3.18 18.20 1.91
N LEU A 102 1.91 18.19 2.32
CA LEU A 102 1.12 19.39 2.40
C LEU A 102 1.43 20.07 3.73
N SER A 103 1.96 21.29 3.68
CA SER A 103 2.23 22.10 4.86
C SER A 103 0.92 22.55 5.50
N HIS A 104 0.40 21.75 6.44
CA HIS A 104 -0.81 22.06 7.21
C HIS A 104 -0.52 22.83 8.50
N GLU A 105 0.75 23.07 8.82
CA GLU A 105 1.23 23.60 10.09
C GLU A 105 0.67 25.00 10.41
N LYS A 106 0.50 25.85 9.39
CA LYS A 106 -0.04 27.21 9.58
C LYS A 106 -1.47 27.20 10.10
N PHE A 107 -2.29 26.22 9.69
CA PHE A 107 -3.67 26.11 10.18
C PHE A 107 -3.72 25.60 11.63
N LEU A 108 -2.76 24.74 12.00
CA LEU A 108 -2.68 24.18 13.35
C LEU A 108 -2.35 25.24 14.41
N MET A 109 -1.73 26.36 14.03
CA MET A 109 -1.41 27.47 14.95
C MET A 109 -2.66 28.13 15.56
N TYR A 110 -3.83 27.96 14.95
CA TYR A 110 -5.09 28.50 15.47
C TYR A 110 -5.78 27.56 16.48
N LEU A 111 -5.29 26.33 16.65
CA LEU A 111 -5.83 25.38 17.61
C LEU A 111 -5.27 25.63 19.01
N GLN A 112 -6.03 25.23 20.03
CA GLN A 112 -5.53 25.14 21.40
C GLN A 112 -4.30 24.22 21.45
N ARG A 113 -3.29 24.58 22.25
CA ARG A 113 -1.97 23.92 22.26
C ARG A 113 -2.05 22.41 22.43
N GLU A 114 -2.91 21.94 23.34
CA GLU A 114 -3.15 20.52 23.62
C GLU A 114 -3.65 19.72 22.39
N TRP A 115 -4.34 20.38 21.45
CA TRP A 115 -4.90 19.74 20.25
C TRP A 115 -3.97 19.80 19.04
N ILE A 116 -2.92 20.61 19.07
CA ILE A 116 -2.02 20.82 17.92
C ILE A 116 -1.37 19.50 17.51
N TYR A 117 -0.79 18.77 18.48
CA TYR A 117 -0.06 17.53 18.19
C TYR A 117 -0.98 16.43 17.66
N TRP A 118 -2.13 16.21 18.31
CA TRP A 118 -3.11 15.23 17.84
C TRP A 118 -3.65 15.58 16.46
N SER A 119 -4.02 16.84 16.24
CA SER A 119 -4.55 17.32 14.95
C SER A 119 -3.50 17.21 13.84
N TRP A 120 -2.24 17.50 14.14
CA TRP A 120 -1.13 17.28 13.22
C TRP A 120 -1.01 15.80 12.82
N LYS A 121 -1.03 14.89 13.79
CA LYS A 121 -0.96 13.44 13.55
C LYS A 121 -2.13 12.93 12.72
N VAL A 122 -3.35 13.41 13.00
CA VAL A 122 -4.57 13.09 12.24
C VAL A 122 -4.50 13.65 10.83
N ALA A 123 -4.16 14.94 10.68
CA ALA A 123 -4.04 15.60 9.37
C ALA A 123 -2.99 14.89 8.49
N LYS A 124 -1.89 14.44 9.08
CA LYS A 124 -0.85 13.67 8.38
C LYS A 124 -1.38 12.37 7.78
N GLN A 125 -2.37 11.72 8.40
CA GLN A 125 -3.02 10.55 7.79
C GLN A 125 -3.73 10.92 6.48
N PHE A 126 -4.41 12.07 6.45
CA PHE A 126 -5.20 12.52 5.31
C PHE A 126 -4.38 13.01 4.11
N VAL A 127 -3.13 13.47 4.31
CA VAL A 127 -2.26 14.01 3.24
C VAL A 127 -2.21 13.05 2.06
N HIS A 128 -2.07 11.75 2.31
CA HIS A 128 -1.95 10.74 1.26
C HIS A 128 -3.30 10.27 0.68
N PHE A 129 -4.45 10.68 1.23
CA PHE A 129 -5.77 10.18 0.78
C PHE A 129 -6.17 10.77 -0.55
N VAL A 130 -5.93 12.06 -0.72
CA VAL A 130 -6.34 12.79 -1.93
C VAL A 130 -5.79 12.13 -3.18
N PRO A 131 -4.48 11.86 -3.34
CA PRO A 131 -3.98 11.20 -4.54
C PRO A 131 -4.47 9.74 -4.68
N LEU A 132 -4.57 8.99 -3.58
CA LEU A 132 -4.99 7.58 -3.60
C LEU A 132 -6.46 7.39 -3.99
N LEU A 133 -7.31 8.40 -3.82
CA LEU A 133 -8.72 8.35 -4.21
C LEU A 133 -9.03 9.22 -5.43
N ALA A 134 -8.62 10.49 -5.41
CA ALA A 134 -9.00 11.46 -6.44
C ALA A 134 -8.45 11.09 -7.81
N ILE A 135 -7.17 10.70 -7.91
CA ILE A 135 -6.57 10.35 -9.20
C ILE A 135 -7.25 9.12 -9.82
N PRO A 136 -7.46 8.01 -9.08
CA PRO A 136 -8.27 6.90 -9.59
C PRO A 136 -9.67 7.27 -10.04
N LEU A 137 -10.38 8.13 -9.28
CA LEU A 137 -11.74 8.54 -9.63
C LEU A 137 -11.78 9.42 -10.88
N LEU A 138 -10.85 10.37 -11.00
CA LEU A 138 -10.72 11.24 -12.18
C LEU A 138 -10.37 10.42 -13.42
N TYR A 139 -9.45 9.46 -13.29
CA TYR A 139 -9.09 8.57 -14.40
C TYR A 139 -10.26 7.65 -14.78
N ASP A 140 -11.02 7.14 -13.80
CA ASP A 140 -12.23 6.38 -14.06
C ASP A 140 -13.31 7.22 -14.74
N PHE A 141 -13.47 8.48 -14.36
CA PHE A 141 -14.40 9.40 -15.02
C PHE A 141 -14.03 9.64 -16.48
N TYR A 142 -12.74 9.89 -16.76
CA TYR A 142 -12.22 9.97 -18.12
C TYR A 142 -12.48 8.68 -18.91
N ARG A 143 -12.13 7.52 -18.35
CA ARG A 143 -12.29 6.22 -19.03
C ARG A 143 -13.73 5.80 -19.21
N ARG A 144 -14.65 6.18 -18.32
CA ARG A 144 -16.09 5.92 -18.48
C ARG A 144 -16.64 6.54 -19.77
N LYS A 145 -16.13 7.69 -20.17
CA LYS A 145 -16.55 8.38 -21.41
C LYS A 145 -15.94 7.77 -22.67
N THR A 146 -14.77 7.14 -22.57
CA THR A 146 -14.02 6.67 -23.74
C THR A 146 -14.08 5.15 -23.93
N ASP A 147 -13.76 4.39 -22.89
CA ASP A 147 -13.64 2.91 -22.92
C ASP A 147 -13.62 2.38 -21.47
N PRO A 148 -14.81 2.14 -20.85
CA PRO A 148 -14.91 1.79 -19.45
C PRO A 148 -14.26 0.44 -19.16
N VAL A 149 -13.58 0.37 -18.02
CA VAL A 149 -12.99 -0.87 -17.52
C VAL A 149 -13.81 -1.37 -16.31
N PRO A 150 -14.61 -2.43 -16.46
CA PRO A 150 -15.52 -2.89 -15.42
C PRO A 150 -14.77 -3.44 -14.21
N PHE A 151 -15.34 -3.20 -13.02
CA PHE A 151 -14.89 -3.78 -11.75
C PHE A 151 -16.08 -4.39 -11.02
N ASP A 152 -16.82 -5.24 -11.73
CA ASP A 152 -18.03 -5.85 -11.19
C ASP A 152 -17.67 -6.99 -10.25
N LYS A 153 -18.23 -6.96 -9.05
CA LYS A 153 -17.99 -7.98 -8.02
C LYS A 153 -18.52 -9.32 -8.53
N LYS A 154 -17.62 -10.29 -8.70
CA LYS A 154 -18.00 -11.63 -9.18
C LYS A 154 -18.12 -12.67 -8.07
N LYS A 155 -17.45 -12.47 -6.94
CA LYS A 155 -17.43 -13.46 -5.86
C LYS A 155 -17.13 -12.81 -4.51
N ASN A 156 -17.86 -13.20 -3.47
CA ASN A 156 -17.67 -12.70 -2.11
C ASN A 156 -17.38 -13.87 -1.14
N PRO A 157 -16.14 -14.37 -1.09
CA PRO A 157 -15.79 -15.45 -0.19
C PRO A 157 -15.87 -15.03 1.28
N ARG A 158 -15.92 -16.01 2.19
CA ARG A 158 -15.82 -15.74 3.63
C ARG A 158 -14.42 -15.26 4.01
N TYR A 159 -14.29 -14.03 4.50
CA TYR A 159 -13.00 -13.40 4.81
C TYR A 159 -12.46 -13.65 6.23
N TYR A 160 -13.21 -14.31 7.10
CA TYR A 160 -12.77 -14.64 8.47
C TYR A 160 -11.36 -15.25 8.55
N PRO A 161 -10.92 -16.18 7.66
CA PRO A 161 -9.57 -16.71 7.72
C PRO A 161 -8.47 -15.65 7.52
N ILE A 162 -8.74 -14.60 6.74
CA ILE A 162 -7.81 -13.49 6.53
C ILE A 162 -7.73 -12.63 7.80
N LEU A 163 -8.87 -12.35 8.44
CA LEU A 163 -8.91 -11.58 9.68
C LEU A 163 -8.12 -12.28 10.80
N ILE A 164 -8.38 -13.57 10.99
CA ILE A 164 -7.68 -14.39 12.00
C ILE A 164 -6.18 -14.41 11.69
N LEU A 165 -5.79 -14.67 10.44
CA LEU A 165 -4.38 -14.70 10.07
C LEU A 165 -3.69 -13.35 10.26
N GLY A 166 -4.35 -12.25 9.91
CA GLY A 166 -3.83 -10.89 10.12
C GLY A 166 -3.58 -10.60 11.60
N LEU A 167 -4.53 -10.94 12.46
CA LEU A 167 -4.39 -10.77 13.91
C LEU A 167 -3.30 -11.65 14.50
N LEU A 168 -3.16 -12.91 14.04
CA LEU A 168 -2.08 -13.79 14.49
C LEU A 168 -0.71 -13.28 14.09
N ILE A 169 -0.55 -12.81 12.84
CA ILE A 169 0.69 -12.20 12.38
C ILE A 169 0.99 -10.94 13.19
N ALA A 170 -0.02 -10.12 13.49
CA ALA A 170 0.17 -8.93 14.31
C ALA A 170 0.62 -9.24 15.74
N ALA A 171 0.00 -10.25 16.37
CA ALA A 171 0.38 -10.71 17.69
C ALA A 171 1.84 -11.19 17.72
N ILE A 172 2.24 -12.01 16.74
CA ILE A 172 3.64 -12.46 16.61
C ILE A 172 4.58 -11.28 16.34
N GLY A 173 4.17 -10.35 15.47
CA GLY A 173 4.93 -9.15 15.13
C GLY A 173 5.21 -8.26 16.34
N SER A 174 4.30 -8.22 17.31
CA SER A 174 4.46 -7.44 18.54
C SER A 174 5.66 -7.87 19.41
N PHE A 175 6.20 -9.09 19.21
CA PHE A 175 7.41 -9.52 19.91
C PHE A 175 8.71 -8.99 19.26
N VAL A 176 8.63 -8.52 18.01
CA VAL A 176 9.78 -8.04 17.25
C VAL A 176 10.09 -6.58 17.64
N PRO A 177 11.33 -6.24 18.05
CA PRO A 177 11.68 -4.89 18.53
C PRO A 177 11.31 -3.77 17.55
N GLY A 178 11.67 -3.90 16.27
CA GLY A 178 11.39 -2.86 15.27
C GLY A 178 9.90 -2.57 15.07
N PHE A 179 9.01 -3.54 15.32
CA PHE A 179 7.57 -3.29 15.30
C PHE A 179 7.09 -2.56 16.56
N ARG A 180 7.62 -2.88 17.74
CA ARG A 180 7.31 -2.18 19.00
C ARG A 180 7.79 -0.74 19.03
N GLU A 181 8.85 -0.43 18.29
CA GLU A 181 9.33 0.95 18.15
C GLU A 181 8.47 1.76 17.16
N PHE A 182 7.88 1.09 16.18
CA PHE A 182 7.08 1.74 15.14
C PHE A 182 5.60 1.90 15.51
N TYR A 183 5.07 0.98 16.32
CA TYR A 183 3.68 0.91 16.77
C TYR A 183 3.57 1.07 18.29
N PRO A 184 2.49 1.66 18.82
CA PRO A 184 1.34 2.20 18.09
C PRO A 184 1.67 3.50 17.35
N ARG A 185 0.94 3.77 16.28
CA ARG A 185 0.97 5.05 15.54
C ARG A 185 0.12 6.12 16.22
N ALA A 186 -0.82 5.69 17.06
CA ALA A 186 -1.62 6.58 17.88
C ALA A 186 -0.74 7.58 18.66
N PRO A 187 -1.13 8.86 18.75
CA PRO A 187 -0.40 9.84 19.54
C PRO A 187 -0.34 9.39 21.01
N LEU A 188 0.87 9.23 21.53
CA LEU A 188 1.10 8.96 22.95
C LEU A 188 1.11 10.27 23.74
N SER A 189 0.72 10.19 25.01
CA SER A 189 0.86 11.30 25.97
C SER A 189 2.29 11.85 25.96
N ASN A 190 2.41 13.17 25.86
CA ASN A 190 3.66 13.88 25.79
C ASN A 190 3.55 15.26 26.47
N GLU A 191 4.16 15.37 27.64
CA GLU A 191 4.16 16.59 28.47
C GLU A 191 4.82 17.78 27.77
N GLN A 192 5.89 17.56 26.99
CA GLN A 192 6.58 18.63 26.26
C GLN A 192 5.67 19.26 25.19
N LEU A 193 4.74 18.47 24.65
CA LEU A 193 3.75 18.91 23.68
C LEU A 193 2.40 19.26 24.32
N LEU A 194 2.31 19.23 25.66
CA LEU A 194 1.08 19.47 26.43
C LEU A 194 -0.10 18.60 25.95
N TYR A 195 0.20 17.40 25.45
CA TYR A 195 -0.80 16.48 24.93
C TYR A 195 -0.97 15.29 25.87
N HIS A 196 -2.21 15.06 26.27
CA HIS A 196 -2.60 13.88 27.04
C HIS A 196 -3.48 12.99 26.16
N ALA A 197 -2.99 11.79 25.90
CA ALA A 197 -3.78 10.77 25.22
C ALA A 197 -4.91 10.31 26.13
N THR A 198 -6.06 10.14 25.53
CA THR A 198 -7.27 9.58 26.17
C THR A 198 -7.84 8.51 25.26
N TRP A 199 -8.70 7.66 25.81
CA TRP A 199 -9.35 6.62 25.01
C TRP A 199 -10.09 7.17 23.80
N LEU A 200 -10.70 8.35 23.93
CA LEU A 200 -11.45 8.99 22.86
C LEU A 200 -10.50 9.51 21.76
N THR A 201 -9.40 10.17 22.13
CA THR A 201 -8.42 10.68 21.16
C THR A 201 -7.68 9.56 20.45
N THR A 202 -7.35 8.48 21.16
CA THR A 202 -6.73 7.26 20.60
C THR A 202 -7.70 6.59 19.63
N LEU A 203 -8.94 6.32 20.05
CA LEU A 203 -9.96 5.71 19.18
C LEU A 203 -10.26 6.57 17.95
N GLY A 204 -10.36 7.89 18.11
CA GLY A 204 -10.57 8.83 17.00
C GLY A 204 -9.42 8.77 15.99
N PHE A 205 -8.17 8.73 16.47
CA PHE A 205 -7.01 8.55 15.60
C PHE A 205 -7.05 7.19 14.89
N GLU A 206 -7.33 6.10 15.61
CA GLU A 206 -7.41 4.75 15.05
C GLU A 206 -8.46 4.64 13.94
N ILE A 207 -9.63 5.24 14.11
CA ILE A 207 -10.67 5.26 13.07
C ILE A 207 -10.15 5.95 11.80
N VAL A 208 -9.50 7.11 11.95
CA VAL A 208 -8.92 7.84 10.82
C VAL A 208 -7.82 7.01 10.17
N TYR A 209 -6.87 6.51 10.96
CA TYR A 209 -5.74 5.71 10.50
C TYR A 209 -6.20 4.43 9.79
N LEU A 210 -7.16 3.70 10.33
CA LEU A 210 -7.68 2.49 9.69
C LEU A 210 -8.47 2.79 8.42
N SER A 211 -9.12 3.96 8.33
CA SER A 211 -9.79 4.40 7.10
C SER A 211 -8.82 4.64 5.95
N THR A 212 -7.54 4.97 6.24
CA THR A 212 -6.47 5.15 5.24
C THR A 212 -6.33 3.93 4.32
N PHE A 213 -6.54 2.73 4.88
CA PHE A 213 -6.34 1.47 4.17
C PHE A 213 -7.43 1.21 3.12
N TYR A 214 -8.62 1.80 3.29
CA TYR A 214 -9.63 1.79 2.23
C TYR A 214 -9.10 2.46 0.96
N PHE A 215 -8.51 3.64 1.08
CA PHE A 215 -7.95 4.38 -0.06
C PHE A 215 -6.74 3.65 -0.66
N THR A 216 -5.89 3.09 0.19
CA THR A 216 -4.75 2.26 -0.24
C THR A 216 -5.22 1.06 -1.06
N GLU A 217 -6.20 0.30 -0.57
CA GLU A 217 -6.71 -0.87 -1.29
C GLU A 217 -7.53 -0.49 -2.52
N PHE A 218 -8.21 0.66 -2.50
CA PHE A 218 -8.84 1.23 -3.68
C PHE A 218 -7.81 1.50 -4.78
N PHE A 219 -6.71 2.17 -4.44
CA PHE A 219 -5.63 2.50 -5.37
C PHE A 219 -4.94 1.23 -5.89
N PHE A 220 -4.44 0.36 -5.02
CA PHE A 220 -3.68 -0.80 -5.47
C PHE A 220 -4.56 -1.85 -6.16
N ARG A 221 -5.74 -2.18 -5.61
CA ARG A 221 -6.51 -3.32 -6.12
C ARG A 221 -7.53 -2.92 -7.18
N LYS A 222 -8.28 -1.84 -6.95
CA LYS A 222 -9.32 -1.41 -7.88
C LYS A 222 -8.77 -0.54 -9.00
N PHE A 223 -7.73 0.24 -8.77
CA PHE A 223 -7.12 1.07 -9.80
C PHE A 223 -5.98 0.31 -10.52
N ILE A 224 -4.83 0.11 -9.86
CA ILE A 224 -3.63 -0.46 -10.49
C ILE A 224 -3.89 -1.86 -11.04
N ILE A 225 -4.26 -2.81 -10.19
CA ILE A 225 -4.44 -4.21 -10.62
C ILE A 225 -5.47 -4.32 -11.74
N ARG A 226 -6.60 -3.59 -11.65
CA ARG A 226 -7.65 -3.62 -12.67
C ARG A 226 -7.11 -3.18 -14.04
N TYR A 227 -6.50 -2.01 -14.14
CA TYR A 227 -6.02 -1.48 -15.42
C TYR A 227 -4.82 -2.28 -15.96
N LEU A 228 -3.86 -2.67 -15.10
CA LEU A 228 -2.74 -3.51 -15.52
C LEU A 228 -3.17 -4.93 -15.93
N SER A 229 -4.28 -5.46 -15.41
CA SER A 229 -4.71 -6.83 -15.71
C SER A 229 -5.01 -7.08 -17.20
N PHE A 230 -5.27 -6.02 -17.98
CA PHE A 230 -5.42 -6.08 -19.44
C PHE A 230 -4.11 -6.42 -20.16
N ALA A 231 -2.98 -5.94 -19.64
CA ALA A 231 -1.66 -6.37 -20.08
C ALA A 231 -1.38 -7.81 -19.65
N GLY A 232 -1.92 -8.24 -18.51
CA GLY A 232 -1.93 -9.63 -18.08
C GLY A 232 -2.03 -9.77 -16.57
N ARG A 233 -2.91 -10.67 -16.11
CA ARG A 233 -3.23 -10.85 -14.69
C ARG A 233 -2.01 -11.08 -13.79
N TYR A 234 -1.08 -11.94 -14.20
CA TYR A 234 0.12 -12.22 -13.40
C TYR A 234 1.12 -11.06 -13.40
N HIS A 235 1.31 -10.37 -14.53
CA HIS A 235 2.14 -9.17 -14.59
C HIS A 235 1.56 -8.05 -13.73
N ALA A 236 0.23 -7.86 -13.78
CA ALA A 236 -0.45 -6.89 -12.94
C ALA A 236 -0.21 -7.16 -11.45
N VAL A 237 -0.37 -8.40 -11.00
CA VAL A 237 -0.12 -8.78 -9.60
C VAL A 237 1.34 -8.62 -9.21
N GLY A 238 2.29 -9.05 -10.05
CA GLY A 238 3.71 -8.90 -9.77
C GLY A 238 4.15 -7.44 -9.68
N MET A 239 3.75 -6.62 -10.65
CA MET A 239 4.03 -5.18 -10.64
C MET A 239 3.34 -4.47 -9.48
N GLY A 240 2.06 -4.78 -9.24
CA GLY A 240 1.32 -4.22 -8.13
C GLY A 240 1.96 -4.56 -6.78
N ALA A 241 2.44 -5.80 -6.60
CA ALA A 241 3.14 -6.23 -5.40
C ALA A 241 4.51 -5.58 -5.23
N LEU A 242 5.28 -5.44 -6.33
CA LEU A 242 6.57 -4.75 -6.33
C LEU A 242 6.42 -3.31 -5.84
N ILE A 243 5.54 -2.54 -6.47
CA ILE A 243 5.30 -1.15 -6.09
C ILE A 243 4.72 -1.05 -4.68
N TYR A 244 3.83 -1.97 -4.31
CA TYR A 244 3.28 -2.03 -2.97
C TYR A 244 4.35 -2.32 -1.91
N GLY A 245 5.36 -3.12 -2.22
CA GLY A 245 6.51 -3.34 -1.35
C GLY A 245 7.39 -2.09 -1.21
N MET A 246 7.62 -1.38 -2.32
CA MET A 246 8.45 -0.18 -2.34
C MET A 246 7.85 0.97 -1.52
N VAL A 247 6.52 1.16 -1.53
CA VAL A 247 5.88 2.19 -0.69
C VAL A 247 5.94 1.89 0.81
N HIS A 248 6.43 0.71 1.19
CA HIS A 248 6.70 0.38 2.59
C HIS A 248 8.16 0.64 2.99
N PHE A 249 9.03 1.07 2.07
CA PHE A 249 10.37 1.50 2.46
C PHE A 249 10.30 2.56 3.56
N GLU A 250 11.30 2.58 4.45
CA GLU A 250 11.31 3.33 5.73
C GLU A 250 10.45 2.71 6.87
N LYS A 251 9.70 1.64 6.63
CA LYS A 251 9.02 0.87 7.69
C LYS A 251 9.90 -0.27 8.25
N PRO A 252 9.50 -0.95 9.34
CA PRO A 252 10.25 -2.09 9.86
C PRO A 252 10.49 -3.16 8.78
N ARG A 253 11.71 -3.72 8.74
CA ARG A 253 12.15 -4.69 7.71
C ARG A 253 11.16 -5.83 7.47
N GLY A 254 10.58 -6.36 8.55
CA GLY A 254 9.58 -7.41 8.49
C GLY A 254 8.30 -6.98 7.77
N GLU A 255 7.88 -5.72 7.95
CA GLU A 255 6.73 -5.14 7.24
C GLU A 255 7.05 -4.92 5.76
N ILE A 256 8.24 -4.42 5.43
CA ILE A 256 8.67 -4.24 4.03
C ILE A 256 8.63 -5.56 3.29
N LEU A 257 9.32 -6.59 3.80
CA LEU A 257 9.38 -7.89 3.13
C LEU A 257 7.99 -8.55 3.04
N SER A 258 7.22 -8.54 4.13
CA SER A 258 5.88 -9.15 4.15
C SER A 258 4.89 -8.40 3.27
N SER A 259 5.05 -7.09 3.06
CA SER A 259 4.16 -6.30 2.20
C SER A 259 4.21 -6.75 0.73
N PHE A 260 5.37 -7.15 0.20
CA PHE A 260 5.45 -7.72 -1.15
C PHE A 260 4.62 -9.00 -1.27
N PHE A 261 4.76 -9.93 -0.32
CA PHE A 261 3.98 -11.17 -0.31
C PHE A 261 2.48 -10.91 -0.08
N GLY A 262 2.14 -9.97 0.81
CA GLY A 262 0.78 -9.48 1.03
C GLY A 262 0.18 -8.91 -0.26
N GLY A 263 0.95 -8.11 -0.99
CA GLY A 263 0.60 -7.56 -2.30
C GLY A 263 0.34 -8.64 -3.34
N LEU A 264 1.16 -9.69 -3.39
CA LEU A 264 0.94 -10.84 -4.28
C LEU A 264 -0.36 -11.58 -3.95
N LEU A 265 -0.58 -11.90 -2.66
CA LEU A 265 -1.75 -12.65 -2.19
C LEU A 265 -3.04 -11.84 -2.40
N MET A 266 -3.07 -10.58 -1.97
CA MET A 266 -4.24 -9.72 -2.07
C MET A 266 -4.49 -9.25 -3.51
N GLY A 267 -3.45 -9.02 -4.30
CA GLY A 267 -3.55 -8.79 -5.73
C GLY A 267 -4.18 -9.97 -6.46
N ALA A 268 -3.69 -11.19 -6.20
CA ALA A 268 -4.27 -12.42 -6.75
C ALA A 268 -5.74 -12.60 -6.35
N LEU A 269 -6.06 -12.40 -5.07
CA LEU A 269 -7.42 -12.49 -4.56
C LEU A 269 -8.33 -11.44 -5.21
N SER A 270 -7.86 -10.22 -5.38
CA SER A 270 -8.61 -9.15 -6.04
C SER A 270 -8.91 -9.45 -7.51
N ILE A 271 -7.95 -9.99 -8.27
CA ILE A 271 -8.21 -10.44 -9.65
C ILE A 271 -9.28 -11.52 -9.73
N ARG A 272 -9.32 -12.44 -8.75
CA ARG A 272 -10.25 -13.57 -8.78
C ARG A 272 -11.64 -13.21 -8.28
N THR A 273 -11.74 -12.23 -7.38
CA THR A 273 -13.01 -11.82 -6.74
C THR A 273 -13.59 -10.53 -7.33
N HIS A 274 -12.77 -9.74 -8.02
CA HIS A 274 -13.07 -8.37 -8.46
C HIS A 274 -13.53 -7.50 -7.28
N SER A 275 -12.79 -7.58 -6.17
CA SER A 275 -13.11 -6.90 -4.91
C SER A 275 -11.84 -6.43 -4.22
N ILE A 276 -11.98 -5.33 -3.46
CA ILE A 276 -10.92 -4.83 -2.57
C ILE A 276 -11.03 -5.42 -1.16
N ARG A 277 -12.17 -6.04 -0.81
CA ARG A 277 -12.50 -6.47 0.56
C ARG A 277 -11.46 -7.38 1.18
N GLY A 278 -10.93 -8.33 0.41
CA GLY A 278 -9.92 -9.26 0.93
C GLY A 278 -8.67 -8.53 1.41
N GLY A 279 -8.15 -7.61 0.60
CA GLY A 279 -7.01 -6.79 0.99
C GLY A 279 -7.35 -5.80 2.11
N LEU A 280 -8.53 -5.17 2.05
CA LEU A 280 -8.99 -4.24 3.10
C LEU A 280 -9.06 -4.91 4.48
N TYR A 281 -9.65 -6.10 4.55
CA TYR A 281 -9.73 -6.84 5.80
C TYR A 281 -8.38 -7.36 6.28
N ALA A 282 -7.50 -7.78 5.36
CA ALA A 282 -6.12 -8.15 5.72
C ALA A 282 -5.38 -6.96 6.34
N HIS A 283 -5.48 -5.79 5.70
CA HIS A 283 -4.83 -4.57 6.16
C HIS A 283 -5.37 -4.10 7.51
N ILE A 284 -6.69 -4.01 7.65
CA ILE A 284 -7.31 -3.59 8.91
C ILE A 284 -6.95 -4.57 10.03
N ALA A 285 -7.04 -5.88 9.81
CA ALA A 285 -6.70 -6.87 10.84
C ALA A 285 -5.23 -6.79 11.25
N LEU A 286 -4.32 -6.62 10.29
CA LEU A 286 -2.90 -6.50 10.58
C LEU A 286 -2.60 -5.18 11.29
N ALA A 287 -3.03 -4.05 10.74
CA ALA A 287 -2.75 -2.73 11.30
C ALA A 287 -3.40 -2.54 12.68
N ALA A 288 -4.71 -2.77 12.81
CA ALA A 288 -5.39 -2.66 14.10
C ALA A 288 -4.83 -3.66 15.12
N GLY A 289 -4.44 -4.86 14.66
CA GLY A 289 -3.75 -5.84 15.49
C GLY A 289 -2.42 -5.30 16.02
N MET A 290 -1.59 -4.70 15.15
CA MET A 290 -0.30 -4.14 15.54
C MET A 290 -0.47 -2.99 16.54
N GLU A 291 -1.42 -2.08 16.30
CA GLU A 291 -1.76 -0.99 17.22
C GLU A 291 -2.18 -1.54 18.59
N PHE A 292 -3.06 -2.56 18.60
CA PHE A 292 -3.52 -3.18 19.84
C PHE A 292 -2.40 -3.90 20.59
N PHE A 293 -1.72 -4.86 19.96
CA PHE A 293 -0.72 -5.69 20.65
C PHE A 293 0.53 -4.91 21.05
N ALA A 294 0.99 -3.95 20.24
CA ALA A 294 2.09 -3.06 20.63
C ALA A 294 1.62 -2.03 21.68
N GLY A 295 0.38 -1.54 21.57
CA GLY A 295 -0.23 -0.61 22.52
C GLY A 295 -0.30 -1.14 23.95
N LEU A 296 -0.46 -2.45 24.14
CA LEU A 296 -0.41 -3.08 25.48
C LEU A 296 0.89 -2.79 26.24
N TYR A 297 2.03 -2.62 25.55
CA TYR A 297 3.31 -2.31 26.18
C TYR A 297 3.44 -0.85 26.62
N VAL A 298 2.59 0.04 26.10
CA VAL A 298 2.61 1.48 26.37
C VAL A 298 1.24 1.98 26.84
N TRP A 299 0.48 1.10 27.49
CA TRP A 299 -0.91 1.33 27.90
C TRP A 299 -1.07 2.62 28.70
N ASP A 300 -0.21 2.82 29.71
CA ASP A 300 -0.22 4.00 30.60
C ASP A 300 0.11 5.32 29.88
N LYS A 301 0.60 5.26 28.64
CA LYS A 301 0.84 6.44 27.80
C LYS A 301 -0.31 6.73 26.83
N LEU A 302 -1.22 5.78 26.65
CA LEU A 302 -2.40 5.89 25.78
C LEU A 302 -3.67 6.27 26.55
N PHE A 303 -3.71 5.97 27.86
CA PHE A 303 -4.86 6.12 28.73
C PHE A 303 -4.44 6.49 30.16
#